data_AF-A0A703Q4C5-F1
#
_entry.id   AF-A0A703Q4C5-F1
#
_cell.length_a   1.000
_cell.length_b   1.000
_cell.length_c   1.000
_cell.angle_alpha   90.00
_cell.angle_beta   90.00
_cell.angle_gamma   90.00
#
_symmetry.space_group_name_H-M   'P 1'
#
loop_
_entity.id
_entity.type
_entity.pdbx_description
1 polymer ?
#
loop_
_entity_poly.entity_id
_entity_poly.type
_entity_poly.pdbx_seq_one_letter_code
_entity_poly.pdbx_strand_id
1 'polypeptide(L)'
;DVLNILLVNKARFVDKKFNTQFSLNYELKDSVINPVDAETVFVHYIGPTKPWHSWGAYPVSQYFLQAKSNSPWSHCALLNPVTSHQLRYAAKHMFNQKHYTSGINYYIAYFKRKLLE
;
A
#
# COMPACT_ATOMS: atom_id res chain seq x y z
N ASP A 1 -9.71 5.87 17.87
CA ASP A 1 -10.17 6.76 18.96
C ASP A 1 -10.72 6.03 20.16
N VAL A 2 -11.72 5.15 20.02
CA VAL A 2 -12.32 4.42 21.17
C VAL A 2 -11.28 3.76 22.09
N LEU A 3 -10.31 3.01 21.54
CA LEU A 3 -9.24 2.39 22.35
C LEU A 3 -8.36 3.42 23.07
N ASN A 4 -8.04 4.56 22.43
CA ASN A 4 -7.22 5.61 23.06
C ASN A 4 -7.94 6.24 24.25
N ILE A 5 -9.27 6.42 24.15
CA ILE A 5 -10.10 6.97 25.23
C ILE A 5 -10.19 5.97 26.40
N LEU A 6 -10.50 4.70 26.11
CA LEU A 6 -10.70 3.67 27.14
C LEU A 6 -9.40 3.31 27.89
N LEU A 7 -8.25 3.42 27.21
CA LEU A 7 -6.94 3.01 27.73
C LEU A 7 -6.05 4.19 28.13
N VAL A 8 -6.61 5.39 28.28
CA VAL A 8 -5.87 6.54 28.81
C VAL A 8 -5.17 6.16 30.11
N ASN A 9 -3.85 6.43 30.19
CA ASN A 9 -2.97 6.06 31.30
C ASN A 9 -2.89 4.56 31.66
N LYS A 10 -3.44 3.68 30.82
CA LYS A 10 -3.42 2.20 30.98
C LYS A 10 -2.59 1.49 29.90
N ALA A 11 -2.20 2.21 28.84
CA ALA A 11 -1.41 1.66 27.75
C ALA A 11 0.08 1.57 28.13
N ARG A 12 0.72 0.47 27.73
CA ARG A 12 2.19 0.35 27.70
C ARG A 12 2.64 0.59 26.27
N PHE A 13 3.50 1.58 26.07
CA PHE A 13 4.04 1.88 24.75
C PHE A 13 5.20 0.93 24.44
N VAL A 14 5.16 0.35 23.25
CA VAL A 14 6.24 -0.47 22.69
C VAL A 14 7.01 0.36 21.68
N ASP A 15 8.24 -0.07 21.39
CA ASP A 15 9.09 0.56 20.40
C ASP A 15 8.42 0.58 19.01
N LYS A 16 8.66 1.65 18.24
CA LYS A 16 8.12 1.84 16.90
C LYS A 16 8.51 0.71 15.95
N LYS A 17 9.64 0.03 16.17
CA LYS A 17 10.07 -1.11 15.33
C LYS A 17 9.08 -2.28 15.30
N PHE A 18 8.21 -2.37 16.30
CA PHE A 18 7.11 -3.35 16.35
C PHE A 18 5.83 -2.87 15.63
N ASN A 19 5.85 -1.68 15.04
CA ASN A 19 4.77 -1.09 14.25
C ASN A 19 5.33 -0.01 13.29
N THR A 20 6.29 -0.39 12.45
CA THR A 20 6.88 0.51 11.44
C THR A 20 5.85 0.73 10.33
N GLN A 21 5.07 1.81 10.47
CA GLN A 21 3.98 2.13 9.55
C GLN A 21 4.49 2.78 8.26
N PHE A 22 3.99 2.31 7.12
CA PHE A 22 4.22 2.96 5.84
C PHE A 22 3.00 2.86 4.93
N SER A 23 2.65 3.96 4.27
CA SER A 23 1.63 3.98 3.22
C SER A 23 2.33 4.03 1.88
N LEU A 24 2.03 3.09 0.98
CA LEU A 24 2.57 3.13 -0.39
C LEU A 24 2.13 4.41 -1.12
N ASN A 25 1.05 5.07 -0.70
CA ASN A 25 0.66 6.35 -1.27
C ASN A 25 1.65 7.49 -0.97
N TYR A 26 2.56 7.32 0.00
CA TYR A 26 3.62 8.31 0.23
C TYR A 26 4.58 8.41 -0.94
N GLU A 27 4.70 7.35 -1.73
CA GLU A 27 5.48 7.32 -2.98
C GLU A 27 4.93 8.25 -4.06
N LEU A 28 3.70 8.77 -3.91
CA LEU A 28 3.09 9.75 -4.81
C LEU A 28 3.43 11.21 -4.42
N LYS A 29 4.20 11.41 -3.35
CA LYS A 29 4.69 12.73 -2.92
C LYS A 29 6.05 13.01 -3.57
N ASP A 30 6.45 14.27 -3.62
CA ASP A 30 7.74 14.68 -4.20
C ASP A 30 8.95 14.07 -3.48
N SER A 31 8.82 13.83 -2.17
CA SER A 31 9.83 13.14 -1.36
C SER A 31 9.20 12.05 -0.51
N VAL A 32 9.88 10.90 -0.48
CA VAL A 32 9.49 9.73 0.29
C VAL A 32 10.73 9.16 0.96
N ILE A 33 10.61 8.87 2.25
CA ILE A 33 11.65 8.21 3.03
C ILE A 33 11.09 6.85 3.41
N ASN A 34 11.78 5.78 3.00
CA ASN A 34 11.45 4.44 3.45
C ASN A 34 11.82 4.31 4.95
N PRO A 35 10.85 4.08 5.86
CA PRO A 35 11.11 4.00 7.27
C PRO A 35 11.60 2.61 7.72
N VAL A 36 11.69 1.64 6.81
CA VAL A 36 12.12 0.28 7.12
C VAL A 36 13.64 0.19 7.06
N ASP A 37 14.22 -0.25 8.16
CA ASP A 37 15.66 -0.40 8.40
C ASP A 37 15.98 -1.76 9.04
N ALA A 38 17.24 -1.96 9.44
CA ALA A 38 17.71 -3.20 10.04
C ALA A 38 17.14 -3.49 11.43
N GLU A 39 16.60 -2.49 12.14
CA GLU A 39 15.99 -2.67 13.46
C GLU A 39 14.50 -2.99 13.38
N THR A 40 13.88 -2.74 12.23
CA THR A 40 12.45 -2.96 12.00
C THR A 40 12.09 -4.44 12.16
N VAL A 41 11.13 -4.70 13.06
CA VAL A 41 10.60 -6.04 13.35
C VAL A 41 9.27 -6.29 12.64
N PHE A 42 8.40 -5.28 12.57
CA PHE A 42 7.08 -5.41 11.97
C PHE A 42 6.74 -4.23 11.08
N VAL A 43 6.62 -4.49 9.77
CA VAL A 43 6.18 -3.51 8.77
C VAL A 43 4.65 -3.50 8.70
N HIS A 44 4.05 -2.35 8.98
CA HIS A 44 2.61 -2.16 8.89
C HIS A 44 2.26 -1.31 7.68
N TYR A 45 1.83 -1.97 6.60
CA TYR A 45 1.36 -1.29 5.39
C TYR A 45 -0.01 -0.63 5.62
N ILE A 46 -0.01 0.64 6.00
CA ILE A 46 -1.23 1.45 6.21
C ILE A 46 -1.74 2.04 4.88
N GLY A 47 -2.92 2.67 4.91
CA GLY A 47 -3.48 3.33 3.72
C GLY A 47 -4.09 2.38 2.68
N PRO A 48 -4.59 2.91 1.56
CA PRO A 48 -5.44 2.16 0.63
C PRO A 48 -4.68 1.33 -0.40
N THR A 49 -3.47 1.73 -0.82
CA THR A 49 -2.61 0.91 -1.67
C THR A 49 -1.80 -0.04 -0.79
N LYS A 50 -1.76 -1.32 -1.17
CA LYS A 50 -1.12 -2.41 -0.43
C LYS A 50 -0.07 -3.09 -1.30
N PRO A 51 0.94 -3.75 -0.72
CA PRO A 51 1.96 -4.44 -1.51
C PRO A 51 1.43 -5.67 -2.26
N TRP A 52 0.25 -6.18 -1.90
CA TRP A 52 -0.45 -7.22 -2.66
C TRP A 52 -1.29 -6.70 -3.82
N HIS A 53 -1.32 -5.39 -4.08
CA HIS A 53 -1.96 -4.82 -5.25
C HIS A 53 -0.97 -4.78 -6.42
N SER A 54 -1.43 -5.05 -7.64
CA SER A 54 -0.57 -5.08 -8.84
C SER A 54 0.10 -3.74 -9.17
N TRP A 55 -0.46 -2.62 -8.67
CA TRP A 55 0.11 -1.28 -8.81
C TRP A 55 0.98 -0.83 -7.63
N GLY A 56 1.13 -1.67 -6.60
CA GLY A 56 1.90 -1.40 -5.38
C GLY A 56 3.38 -1.77 -5.48
N ALA A 57 3.98 -1.72 -6.67
CA ALA A 57 5.37 -2.09 -6.92
C ALA A 57 6.34 -0.97 -6.52
N TYR A 58 6.85 -1.02 -5.29
CA TYR A 58 7.81 -0.07 -4.74
C TYR A 58 8.89 -0.80 -3.91
N PRO A 59 10.06 -0.19 -3.63
CA PRO A 59 11.13 -0.85 -2.88
C PRO A 59 10.67 -1.44 -1.54
N VAL A 60 9.84 -0.71 -0.78
CA VAL A 60 9.31 -1.21 0.51
C VAL A 60 8.38 -2.42 0.35
N SER A 61 7.80 -2.67 -0.82
CA SER A 61 6.94 -3.83 -1.06
C SER A 61 7.72 -5.15 -1.11
N GLN A 62 9.04 -5.09 -1.28
CA GLN A 62 9.88 -6.29 -1.36
C GLN A 62 9.75 -7.20 -0.13
N TYR A 63 9.59 -6.62 1.06
CA TYR A 63 9.46 -7.38 2.31
C TYR A 63 8.19 -8.23 2.31
N PHE A 64 7.07 -7.68 1.85
CA PHE A 64 5.84 -8.43 1.64
C PHE A 64 5.99 -9.48 0.53
N LEU A 65 6.62 -9.13 -0.60
CA LEU A 65 6.77 -10.06 -1.73
C LEU A 65 7.66 -11.26 -1.38
N GLN A 66 8.71 -11.05 -0.59
CA GLN A 66 9.55 -12.12 -0.04
C GLN A 66 8.77 -13.00 0.92
N ALA A 67 7.97 -12.43 1.83
CA ALA A 67 7.11 -13.22 2.70
C ALA A 67 6.07 -14.03 1.89
N LYS A 68 5.46 -13.41 0.87
CA LYS A 68 4.51 -14.06 -0.03
C LYS A 68 5.16 -15.22 -0.79
N SER A 69 6.35 -15.06 -1.35
CA SER A 69 7.04 -16.10 -2.12
C SER A 69 7.39 -17.34 -1.27
N ASN A 70 7.58 -17.15 0.04
CA ASN A 70 7.83 -18.20 1.01
C ASN A 70 6.55 -18.68 1.74
N SER A 71 5.37 -18.26 1.28
CA SER A 71 4.08 -18.65 1.88
C SER A 71 3.30 -19.62 0.98
N PRO A 72 2.25 -20.29 1.50
CA PRO A 72 1.32 -21.07 0.67
C PRO A 72 0.65 -20.28 -0.47
N TRP A 73 0.64 -18.95 -0.40
CA TRP A 73 0.11 -18.06 -1.44
C TRP A 73 1.16 -17.61 -2.45
N SER A 74 2.32 -18.26 -2.51
CA SER A 74 3.41 -17.93 -3.45
C SER A 74 2.92 -17.83 -4.90
N HIS A 75 2.01 -18.73 -5.31
CA HIS A 75 1.46 -18.79 -6.67
C HIS A 75 0.23 -17.88 -6.91
N CYS A 76 -0.35 -17.28 -5.87
CA CYS A 76 -1.49 -16.38 -6.05
C CYS A 76 -1.05 -15.09 -6.75
N ALA A 77 -1.79 -14.64 -7.78
CA ALA A 77 -1.51 -13.37 -8.42
C ALA A 77 -1.75 -12.18 -7.47
N LEU A 78 -1.07 -11.05 -7.71
CA LEU A 78 -1.39 -9.79 -7.05
C LEU A 78 -2.77 -9.29 -7.50
N LEU A 79 -3.47 -8.57 -6.62
CA LEU A 79 -4.82 -8.11 -6.89
C LEU A 79 -4.81 -6.96 -7.91
N ASN A 80 -5.64 -7.08 -8.93
CA ASN A 80 -5.94 -6.02 -9.88
C ASN A 80 -7.01 -5.06 -9.32
N PRO A 81 -7.04 -3.80 -9.79
CA PRO A 81 -7.97 -2.81 -9.26
C PRO A 81 -9.40 -3.15 -9.71
N VAL A 82 -10.32 -3.20 -8.75
CA VAL A 82 -11.73 -3.52 -8.98
C VAL A 82 -12.60 -2.28 -8.79
N THR A 83 -12.49 -1.58 -7.67
CA THR A 83 -13.36 -0.42 -7.37
C THR A 83 -12.93 0.84 -8.10
N SER A 84 -13.84 1.81 -8.27
CA SER A 84 -13.50 3.15 -8.79
C SER A 84 -12.33 3.78 -8.01
N HIS A 85 -12.36 3.65 -6.68
CA HIS A 85 -11.29 4.11 -5.81
C HIS A 85 -9.95 3.43 -6.11
N GLN A 86 -9.91 2.10 -6.26
CA GLN A 86 -8.70 1.35 -6.60
C GLN A 86 -8.18 1.73 -7.99
N LEU A 87 -9.06 1.85 -8.99
CA LEU A 87 -8.69 2.25 -10.35
C LEU A 87 -8.01 3.63 -10.38
N ARG A 88 -8.54 4.59 -9.62
CA ARG A 88 -7.95 5.92 -9.49
C ARG A 88 -6.53 5.86 -8.91
N TYR A 89 -6.32 5.07 -7.85
CA TYR A 89 -4.99 4.93 -7.26
C TYR A 89 -4.03 4.14 -8.15
N ALA A 90 -4.49 3.07 -8.78
CA ALA A 90 -3.71 2.32 -9.75
C ALA A 90 -3.21 3.22 -10.89
N ALA A 91 -4.08 4.08 -11.44
CA ALA A 91 -3.67 5.06 -12.43
C ALA A 91 -2.56 5.99 -11.90
N LYS A 92 -2.76 6.63 -10.74
CA LYS A 92 -1.75 7.52 -10.13
C LYS A 92 -0.39 6.85 -9.95
N HIS A 93 -0.38 5.61 -9.43
CA HIS A 93 0.84 4.85 -9.22
C HIS A 93 1.51 4.46 -10.54
N MET A 94 0.76 4.06 -11.57
CA MET A 94 1.32 3.81 -12.90
C MET A 94 1.99 5.06 -13.49
N PHE A 95 1.37 6.24 -13.36
CA PHE A 95 2.01 7.50 -13.77
C PHE A 95 3.29 7.79 -13.00
N ASN A 96 3.27 7.62 -11.67
CA ASN A 96 4.45 7.80 -10.82
C ASN A 96 5.60 6.85 -11.18
N GLN A 97 5.27 5.61 -11.56
CA GLN A 97 6.21 4.59 -12.01
C GLN A 97 6.56 4.71 -13.51
N LYS A 98 6.09 5.77 -14.19
CA LYS A 98 6.31 6.04 -15.63
C LYS A 98 5.68 5.01 -16.60
N HIS A 99 4.74 4.21 -16.11
CA HIS A 99 3.92 3.29 -16.92
C HIS A 99 2.69 4.02 -17.49
N TYR A 100 2.92 5.00 -18.37
CA TYR A 100 1.88 5.93 -18.82
C TYR A 100 0.71 5.26 -19.55
N THR A 101 0.97 4.25 -20.39
CA THR A 101 -0.09 3.51 -21.11
C THR A 101 -1.05 2.83 -20.14
N SER A 102 -0.52 2.10 -19.15
CA SER A 102 -1.28 1.50 -18.05
C SER A 102 -2.03 2.55 -17.24
N GLY A 103 -1.37 3.68 -16.94
CA GLY A 103 -1.99 4.81 -16.24
C GLY A 103 -3.21 5.38 -16.95
N ILE A 104 -3.11 5.61 -18.27
CA ILE A 104 -4.22 6.09 -19.10
C ILE A 104 -5.36 5.06 -19.11
N ASN A 105 -5.05 3.78 -19.32
CA ASN A 105 -6.04 2.70 -19.33
C ASN A 105 -6.81 2.63 -17.99
N TYR A 106 -6.11 2.74 -16.86
CA TYR A 106 -6.76 2.76 -15.55
C TYR A 106 -7.61 4.01 -15.32
N TYR A 107 -7.21 5.19 -15.82
CA TYR A 107 -8.07 6.38 -15.72
C TYR A 107 -9.33 6.26 -16.58
N ILE A 108 -9.23 5.72 -17.80
CA ILE A 108 -10.41 5.45 -18.63
C ILE A 108 -11.36 4.50 -17.89
N ALA A 109 -10.84 3.40 -17.33
CA ALA A 109 -11.62 2.46 -16.54
C ALA A 109 -12.24 3.11 -15.28
N TYR A 110 -11.49 3.97 -14.59
CA TYR A 110 -11.98 4.73 -13.43
C TYR A 110 -13.18 5.60 -13.80
N PHE A 111 -13.08 6.42 -14.86
CA PHE A 111 -14.19 7.29 -15.27
C PHE A 111 -15.40 6.48 -15.74
N LYS A 112 -15.20 5.39 -16.48
CA LYS A 112 -16.29 4.47 -16.86
C LYS A 112 -17.01 3.89 -15.63
N ARG A 113 -16.25 3.37 -14.66
CA ARG A 113 -16.80 2.79 -13.42
C ARG A 113 -17.56 3.85 -12.62
N LYS A 114 -17.01 5.05 -12.48
CA LYS A 114 -17.62 6.15 -11.71
C LYS A 114 -18.92 6.68 -12.30
N LEU A 115 -19.13 6.54 -13.61
CA LEU A 115 -20.40 6.92 -14.25
C LEU A 115 -21.50 5.85 -14.09
N LEU A 116 -21.12 4.63 -13.69
CA LEU A 116 -22.03 3.49 -13.49
C LEU A 116 -22.35 3.21 -12.01
N GLU A 117 -21.59 3.82 -11.09
CA GLU A 117 -21.83 3.83 -9.63
C GLU A 117 -22.74 5.01 -9.26
#